data_AF-A0A8D8B8Y5-F1
#
_entry.id   AF-A0A8D8B8Y5-F1
#
_cell.length_a   1.000
_cell.length_b   1.000
_cell.length_c   1.000
_cell.angle_alpha   90.00
_cell.angle_beta   90.00
_cell.angle_gamma   90.00
#
_symmetry.space_group_name_H-M   'P 1'
#
loop_
_entity.id
_entity.type
_entity.pdbx_description
1 polymer ?
#
loop_
_entity_poly.entity_id
_entity_poly.type
_entity_poly.pdbx_seq_one_letter_code
_entity_poly.pdbx_strand_id
1 'polypeptide(L)'
;MEVLSSEKYLIARAKETSDPYTAKAWIIAAKTLFPNDFGVQFEAYEIEKNAKNFEEAAKCLSYIIMTFQNAHKTPASLLNEISCMTSALRVPEGTTTPEQDFYVRMFQYISYEVQHKILMLTAAHSNSMDHCRLILLLLKRFPQAISTHAPRLLETLVQNSTIPGFKEMLVQEAIPLVYNRPPDLPHKLVHQIMAICFEYHLNQMLAETEDKARVTAECWRKIFEMLEFCGNILKWEPFMPYKKGWSKDIYWQKIIQLVQSAPPRPSENKQILFCATIVFVLSLQEYINFSRLKGKDNEIEVILVESLKELKIDMKRREPVLEIPQVLVNGPVNPDAPNCLVTSYNCWQLLHSNEILKADFTQLIICIPALSLWIQKFLIDLSVYVGQHEETHSLLQSQNSRSMSQLEKDVRLFGLALVQGTINVPLFELMNNILQNLPSSNGTYLQNVSLSPAPRVLMLMPLTKRAILH
;
A
#
# COMPACT_ATOMS: atom_id res chain seq x y z
N MET A 1 -10.70 19.32 65.13
CA MET A 1 -11.42 18.11 64.68
C MET A 1 -12.25 18.53 63.49
N GLU A 2 -11.78 18.23 62.28
CA GLU A 2 -12.61 18.41 61.09
C GLU A 2 -13.76 17.42 61.17
N VAL A 3 -14.99 17.92 61.15
CA VAL A 3 -16.20 17.08 61.09
C VAL A 3 -16.21 16.47 59.69
N LEU A 4 -15.64 15.28 59.55
CA LEU A 4 -15.76 14.46 58.35
C LEU A 4 -17.25 14.26 58.07
N SER A 5 -17.67 14.46 56.81
CA SER A 5 -19.02 14.10 56.40
C SER A 5 -19.29 12.63 56.75
N SER A 6 -20.53 12.30 57.11
CA SER A 6 -20.95 10.96 57.54
C SER A 6 -20.51 9.86 56.55
N GLU A 7 -20.48 10.18 55.26
CA GLU A 7 -19.96 9.34 54.19
C GLU A 7 -18.45 9.07 54.31
N LYS A 8 -17.63 10.12 54.45
CA LYS A 8 -16.17 10.02 54.61
C LYS A 8 -15.76 9.32 55.91
N TYR A 9 -16.57 9.44 56.96
CA TYR A 9 -16.36 8.74 58.23
C TYR A 9 -16.52 7.21 58.08
N LEU A 10 -17.55 6.76 57.36
CA LEU A 10 -17.77 5.33 57.11
C LEU A 10 -16.68 4.74 56.22
N ILE A 11 -16.21 5.52 55.22
CA ILE A 11 -15.08 5.13 54.37
C ILE A 11 -13.77 5.04 55.18
N ALA A 12 -13.50 6.01 56.06
CA ALA A 12 -12.31 5.98 56.93
C ALA A 12 -12.30 4.76 57.87
N ARG A 13 -13.46 4.41 58.44
CA ARG A 13 -13.62 3.20 59.27
C ARG A 13 -13.41 1.90 58.49
N ALA A 14 -13.84 1.85 57.23
CA ALA A 14 -13.58 0.71 56.36
C ALA A 14 -12.07 0.55 56.07
N LYS A 15 -11.32 1.66 55.89
CA LYS A 15 -9.87 1.64 55.65
C LYS A 15 -9.02 1.30 56.87
N GLU A 16 -9.45 1.69 58.06
CA GLU A 16 -8.74 1.40 59.32
C GLU A 16 -8.81 -0.08 59.72
N THR A 17 -9.75 -0.83 59.15
CA THR A 17 -10.02 -2.20 59.56
C THR A 17 -9.21 -3.19 58.70
N SER A 18 -8.35 -4.00 59.33
CA SER A 18 -7.51 -4.98 58.63
C SER A 18 -8.25 -6.25 58.18
N ASP A 19 -9.43 -6.54 58.74
CA ASP A 19 -10.24 -7.71 58.36
C ASP A 19 -11.16 -7.39 57.16
N PRO A 20 -10.99 -8.10 56.02
CA PRO A 20 -11.75 -7.86 54.80
C PRO A 20 -13.26 -8.04 54.96
N TYR A 21 -13.74 -8.88 55.87
CA TYR A 21 -15.19 -9.09 56.05
C TYR A 21 -15.84 -7.92 56.78
N THR A 22 -15.18 -7.38 57.80
CA THR A 22 -15.62 -6.17 58.50
C THR A 22 -15.56 -4.93 57.61
N ALA A 23 -14.52 -4.80 56.76
CA ALA A 23 -14.45 -3.72 55.78
C ALA A 23 -15.62 -3.78 54.79
N LYS A 24 -15.99 -4.97 54.31
CA LYS A 24 -17.18 -5.17 53.45
C LYS A 24 -18.49 -4.80 54.16
N ALA A 25 -18.64 -5.16 55.43
CA ALA A 25 -19.85 -4.83 56.21
C ALA A 25 -20.04 -3.31 56.36
N TRP A 26 -18.96 -2.57 56.65
CA TRP A 26 -18.99 -1.10 56.71
C TRP A 26 -19.38 -0.46 55.37
N ILE A 27 -18.88 -0.99 54.26
CA ILE A 27 -19.18 -0.47 52.92
C ILE A 27 -20.59 -0.82 52.45
N ILE A 28 -21.12 -2.01 52.79
CA ILE A 28 -22.52 -2.34 52.50
C ILE A 28 -23.46 -1.38 53.26
N ALA A 29 -23.15 -1.07 54.52
CA ALA A 29 -23.88 -0.07 55.28
C ALA A 29 -23.80 1.32 54.63
N ALA A 30 -22.60 1.74 54.21
CA ALA A 30 -22.40 3.00 53.49
C ALA A 30 -23.15 3.05 52.15
N LYS A 31 -23.17 1.96 51.36
CA LYS A 31 -23.91 1.85 50.09
C LYS A 31 -25.42 1.96 50.29
N THR A 32 -25.92 1.44 51.41
CA THR A 32 -27.35 1.49 51.75
C THR A 32 -27.76 2.91 52.18
N LEU A 33 -26.88 3.61 52.89
CA LEU A 33 -27.13 4.96 53.39
C LEU A 33 -26.90 6.05 52.33
N PHE A 34 -25.92 5.85 51.44
CA PHE A 34 -25.49 6.82 50.42
C PHE A 34 -25.26 6.13 49.06
N PRO A 35 -26.33 5.61 48.41
CA PRO A 35 -26.21 4.81 47.18
C PRO A 35 -25.71 5.59 45.96
N ASN A 36 -25.92 6.91 45.96
CA ASN A 36 -25.57 7.83 44.87
C ASN A 36 -24.27 8.58 45.13
N ASP A 37 -23.47 8.20 46.14
CA ASP A 37 -22.19 8.84 46.38
C ASP A 37 -21.04 8.12 45.70
N PHE A 38 -20.18 8.88 45.01
CA PHE A 38 -19.08 8.32 44.25
C PHE A 38 -18.00 7.73 45.17
N GLY A 39 -17.75 8.37 46.33
CA GLY A 39 -16.73 7.94 47.28
C GLY A 39 -16.99 6.53 47.81
N VAL A 40 -18.21 6.28 48.28
CA VAL A 40 -18.63 4.96 48.78
C VAL A 40 -18.56 3.88 47.69
N GLN A 41 -19.01 4.18 46.48
CA GLN A 41 -19.05 3.20 45.40
C GLN A 41 -17.64 2.87 44.88
N PHE A 42 -16.76 3.87 44.79
CA PHE A 42 -15.37 3.67 44.38
C PHE A 42 -14.57 2.91 45.45
N GLU A 43 -14.81 3.18 46.74
CA GLU A 43 -14.18 2.43 47.83
C GLU A 43 -14.58 0.95 47.82
N ALA A 44 -15.84 0.66 47.53
CA ALA A 44 -16.31 -0.71 47.37
C ALA A 44 -15.61 -1.45 46.22
N TYR A 45 -15.32 -0.73 45.14
CA TYR A 45 -14.53 -1.25 44.04
C TYR A 45 -13.08 -1.52 44.47
N GLU A 46 -12.42 -0.61 45.20
CA GLU A 46 -11.05 -0.82 45.69
C GLU A 46 -10.93 -2.03 46.62
N ILE A 47 -11.91 -2.27 47.49
CA ILE A 47 -11.93 -3.43 48.37
C ILE A 47 -12.07 -4.74 47.60
N GLU A 48 -12.93 -4.81 46.57
CA GLU A 48 -13.06 -6.01 45.74
C GLU A 48 -11.83 -6.23 44.83
N LYS A 49 -11.19 -5.14 44.37
CA LYS A 49 -9.91 -5.19 43.64
C LYS A 49 -8.79 -5.76 44.52
N ASN A 50 -8.66 -5.27 45.76
CA ASN A 50 -7.68 -5.77 46.73
C ASN A 50 -7.93 -7.24 47.12
N ALA A 51 -9.20 -7.67 47.11
CA ALA A 51 -9.59 -9.06 47.32
C ALA A 51 -9.39 -9.98 46.09
N LYS A 52 -8.88 -9.44 44.97
CA LYS A 52 -8.71 -10.14 43.68
C LYS A 52 -10.00 -10.76 43.14
N ASN A 53 -11.15 -10.17 43.44
CA ASN A 53 -12.46 -10.67 43.03
C ASN A 53 -12.92 -10.01 41.73
N PHE A 54 -12.57 -10.63 40.59
CA PHE A 54 -12.77 -10.04 39.26
C PHE A 54 -14.25 -9.80 38.90
N GLU A 55 -15.15 -10.70 39.32
CA GLU A 55 -16.57 -10.64 38.98
C GLU A 55 -17.29 -9.48 39.70
N GLU A 56 -17.06 -9.36 41.00
CA GLU A 56 -17.74 -8.35 41.82
C GLU A 56 -17.13 -6.95 41.60
N ALA A 57 -15.81 -6.89 41.33
CA ALA A 57 -15.16 -5.67 40.88
C ALA A 57 -15.74 -5.20 39.53
N ALA A 58 -15.99 -6.11 38.58
CA ALA A 58 -16.61 -5.78 37.30
C ALA A 58 -18.05 -5.24 37.46
N LYS A 59 -18.85 -5.81 38.36
CA LYS A 59 -20.20 -5.30 38.66
C LYS A 59 -20.16 -3.92 39.30
N CYS A 60 -19.29 -3.72 40.28
CA CYS A 60 -19.11 -2.42 40.95
C CYS A 60 -18.69 -1.35 39.94
N LEU A 61 -17.70 -1.65 39.10
CA LEU A 61 -17.23 -0.73 38.06
C LEU A 61 -18.33 -0.43 37.03
N SER A 62 -19.11 -1.46 36.63
CA SER A 62 -20.25 -1.28 35.72
C SER A 62 -21.30 -0.33 36.30
N TYR A 63 -21.64 -0.49 37.58
CA TYR A 63 -22.58 0.39 38.27
C TYR A 63 -22.07 1.84 38.35
N ILE A 64 -20.79 2.02 38.69
CA ILE A 64 -20.17 3.36 38.78
C ILE A 64 -20.23 4.05 37.41
N ILE A 65 -19.87 3.32 36.36
CA ILE A 65 -19.82 3.85 35.00
C ILE A 65 -21.23 4.19 34.50
N MET A 66 -22.24 3.36 34.73
CA MET A 66 -23.60 3.68 34.29
C MET A 66 -24.24 4.84 35.06
N THR A 67 -23.92 4.98 36.35
CA THR A 67 -24.57 5.95 37.25
C THR A 67 -23.91 7.33 37.19
N PHE A 68 -22.58 7.39 37.16
CA PHE A 68 -21.83 8.64 37.33
C PHE A 68 -21.28 9.24 36.03
N GLN A 69 -21.48 8.60 34.88
CA GLN A 69 -21.11 9.16 33.58
C GLN A 69 -21.95 10.38 33.17
N ASN A 70 -23.22 10.43 33.59
CA ASN A 70 -24.12 11.53 33.23
C ASN A 70 -23.95 12.77 34.12
N ALA A 71 -23.21 12.64 35.22
CA ALA A 71 -22.87 13.77 36.07
C ALA A 71 -21.67 14.53 35.48
N HIS A 72 -21.80 15.84 35.31
CA HIS A 72 -20.93 16.75 34.55
C HIS A 72 -19.40 16.75 34.84
N LYS A 73 -18.86 15.85 35.68
CA LYS A 73 -17.43 15.60 35.87
C LYS A 73 -17.20 14.12 36.21
N THR A 74 -16.67 13.35 35.27
CA THR A 74 -16.10 12.03 35.59
C THR A 74 -14.88 12.21 36.50
N PRO A 75 -14.84 11.58 37.68
CA PRO A 75 -13.73 11.76 38.62
C PRO A 75 -12.40 11.27 38.05
N ALA A 76 -11.30 11.97 38.35
CA ALA A 76 -9.97 11.63 37.86
C ALA A 76 -9.50 10.22 38.27
N SER A 77 -9.94 9.74 39.44
CA SER A 77 -9.66 8.37 39.91
C SER A 77 -10.30 7.29 39.03
N LEU A 78 -11.53 7.51 38.56
CA LEU A 78 -12.20 6.61 37.63
C LEU A 78 -11.52 6.60 36.25
N LEU A 79 -11.10 7.78 35.76
CA LEU A 79 -10.36 7.90 34.50
C LEU A 79 -8.99 7.19 34.56
N ASN A 80 -8.29 7.29 35.69
CA ASN A 80 -7.04 6.56 35.90
C ASN A 80 -7.25 5.04 35.86
N GLU A 81 -8.29 4.55 36.53
CA GLU A 81 -8.60 3.12 36.54
C GLU A 81 -9.01 2.60 35.15
N ILE A 82 -9.81 3.37 34.43
CA ILE A 82 -10.17 3.11 33.03
C ILE A 82 -8.92 3.10 32.13
N SER A 83 -7.96 4.01 32.36
CA SER A 83 -6.68 4.06 31.64
C SER A 83 -5.78 2.86 31.94
N CYS A 84 -5.68 2.45 33.21
CA CYS A 84 -4.96 1.24 33.62
C CYS A 84 -5.57 -0.02 33.00
N MET A 85 -6.90 -0.16 33.04
CA MET A 85 -7.60 -1.27 32.42
C MET A 85 -7.40 -1.30 30.90
N THR A 86 -7.49 -0.14 30.25
CA THR A 86 -7.36 -0.03 28.81
C THR A 86 -5.91 -0.21 28.32
N SER A 87 -4.92 0.18 29.13
CA SER A 87 -3.51 -0.10 28.84
C SER A 87 -3.19 -1.58 29.01
N ALA A 88 -3.80 -2.27 29.97
CA ALA A 88 -3.70 -3.73 30.11
C ALA A 88 -4.28 -4.48 28.90
N LEU A 89 -5.41 -4.00 28.35
CA LEU A 89 -6.03 -4.56 27.14
C LEU A 89 -5.22 -4.33 25.85
N ARG A 90 -4.22 -3.47 25.87
CA ARG A 90 -3.36 -3.13 24.73
C ARG A 90 -2.15 -4.06 24.59
N VAL A 91 -1.73 -4.68 25.68
CA VAL A 91 -0.53 -5.53 25.70
C VAL A 91 -0.84 -6.84 24.96
N PRO A 92 0.06 -7.30 24.06
CA PRO A 92 -0.12 -8.57 23.35
C PRO A 92 -0.30 -9.74 24.32
N GLU A 93 -1.11 -10.72 23.94
CA GLU A 93 -1.34 -11.93 24.74
C GLU A 93 0.00 -12.63 25.05
N GLY A 94 0.34 -12.77 26.34
CA GLY A 94 1.53 -13.49 26.81
C GLY A 94 2.63 -12.65 27.48
N THR A 95 2.55 -11.32 27.49
CA THR A 95 3.55 -10.44 28.17
C THR A 95 2.97 -9.62 29.33
N THR A 96 1.76 -9.97 29.80
CA THR A 96 1.02 -9.24 30.82
C THR A 96 1.55 -9.48 32.24
N THR A 97 1.68 -8.42 33.02
CA THR A 97 1.94 -8.52 34.48
C THR A 97 0.71 -9.09 35.21
N PRO A 98 0.87 -9.65 36.43
CA PRO A 98 -0.27 -10.18 37.20
C PRO A 98 -1.36 -9.15 37.49
N GLU A 99 -1.01 -7.87 37.58
CA GLU A 99 -1.95 -6.75 37.73
C GLU A 99 -2.70 -6.46 36.43
N GLN A 100 -2.04 -6.60 35.27
CA GLN A 100 -2.68 -6.44 33.96
C GLN A 100 -3.62 -7.60 33.63
N ASP A 101 -3.27 -8.84 34.03
CA ASP A 101 -4.15 -10.01 33.89
C ASP A 101 -5.45 -9.82 34.70
N PHE A 102 -5.38 -9.18 35.87
CA PHE A 102 -6.57 -8.82 36.64
C PHE A 102 -7.53 -7.94 35.85
N TYR A 103 -7.02 -6.88 35.21
CA TYR A 103 -7.85 -5.99 34.40
C TYR A 103 -8.42 -6.67 33.15
N VAL A 104 -7.63 -7.53 32.49
CA VAL A 104 -8.09 -8.28 31.31
C VAL A 104 -9.25 -9.21 31.69
N ARG A 105 -9.13 -9.95 32.81
CA ARG A 105 -10.20 -10.83 33.31
C ARG A 105 -11.41 -10.04 33.79
N MET A 106 -11.20 -8.97 34.56
CA MET A 106 -12.29 -8.11 35.01
C MET A 106 -13.08 -7.55 33.82
N PHE A 107 -12.42 -7.10 32.76
CA PHE A 107 -13.08 -6.59 31.57
C PHE A 107 -13.97 -7.65 30.87
N GLN A 108 -13.62 -8.93 30.93
CA GLN A 108 -14.45 -10.01 30.37
C GLN A 108 -15.80 -10.17 31.11
N TYR A 109 -15.85 -9.85 32.40
CA TYR A 109 -17.07 -9.92 33.21
C TYR A 109 -17.92 -8.64 33.17
N ILE A 110 -17.41 -7.56 32.59
CA ILE A 110 -18.17 -6.31 32.39
C ILE A 110 -19.19 -6.50 31.25
N SER A 111 -20.36 -5.90 31.36
CA SER A 111 -21.36 -5.95 30.28
C SER A 111 -20.87 -5.25 29.01
N TYR A 112 -21.31 -5.74 27.85
CA TYR A 112 -20.92 -5.21 26.55
C TYR A 112 -21.19 -3.70 26.37
N GLU A 113 -22.28 -3.19 26.94
CA GLU A 113 -22.60 -1.75 26.92
C GLU A 113 -21.57 -0.91 27.69
N VAL A 114 -21.14 -1.40 28.86
CA VAL A 114 -20.16 -0.72 29.71
C VAL A 114 -18.76 -0.83 29.12
N GLN A 115 -18.39 -1.99 28.55
CA GLN A 115 -17.14 -2.16 27.80
C GLN A 115 -17.02 -1.14 26.65
N HIS A 116 -18.10 -0.96 25.88
CA HIS A 116 -18.16 0.04 24.82
C HIS A 116 -17.96 1.46 25.37
N LYS A 117 -18.66 1.82 26.45
CA LYS A 117 -18.54 3.12 27.13
C LYS A 117 -17.14 3.39 27.68
N ILE A 118 -16.49 2.40 28.29
CA ILE A 118 -15.10 2.49 28.79
C ILE A 118 -14.13 2.83 27.66
N LEU A 119 -14.21 2.10 26.55
CA LEU A 119 -13.32 2.29 25.41
C LEU A 119 -13.55 3.67 24.76
N MET A 120 -14.81 4.12 24.65
CA MET A 120 -15.15 5.45 24.14
C MET A 120 -14.62 6.58 25.03
N LEU A 121 -14.76 6.46 26.37
CA LEU A 121 -14.22 7.44 27.30
C LEU A 121 -12.70 7.54 27.22
N THR A 122 -12.02 6.40 27.13
CA THR A 122 -10.55 6.40 27.03
C THR A 122 -10.07 6.98 25.71
N ALA A 123 -10.77 6.65 24.62
CA ALA A 123 -10.49 7.20 23.31
C ALA A 123 -10.59 8.74 23.32
N ALA A 124 -11.60 9.33 23.95
CA ALA A 124 -11.79 10.78 23.99
C ALA A 124 -10.67 11.58 24.69
N HIS A 125 -9.91 10.95 25.60
CA HIS A 125 -8.86 11.59 26.40
C HIS A 125 -7.44 11.18 25.98
N SER A 126 -7.30 10.37 24.93
CA SER A 126 -6.02 9.78 24.50
C SER A 126 -5.43 10.50 23.28
N ASN A 127 -4.10 10.35 23.09
CA ASN A 127 -3.40 10.83 21.89
C ASN A 127 -3.98 10.20 20.61
N SER A 128 -3.84 10.87 19.46
CA SER A 128 -4.47 10.45 18.20
C SER A 128 -4.16 9.00 17.76
N MET A 129 -2.94 8.50 17.96
CA MET A 129 -2.60 7.08 17.68
C MET A 129 -3.23 6.10 18.68
N ASP A 130 -3.22 6.47 19.95
CA ASP A 130 -3.81 5.63 21.01
C ASP A 130 -5.32 5.54 20.82
N HIS A 131 -5.95 6.66 20.49
CA HIS A 131 -7.34 6.74 20.08
C HIS A 131 -7.66 5.75 18.96
N CYS A 132 -6.85 5.73 17.88
CA CYS A 132 -7.06 4.82 16.76
C CYS A 132 -6.93 3.35 17.16
N ARG A 133 -5.92 2.99 17.97
CA ARG A 133 -5.76 1.61 18.49
C ARG A 133 -6.93 1.16 19.35
N LEU A 134 -7.46 2.05 20.17
CA LEU A 134 -8.60 1.76 21.04
C LEU A 134 -9.89 1.57 20.25
N ILE A 135 -10.11 2.38 19.22
CA ILE A 135 -11.23 2.15 18.31
C ILE A 135 -11.04 0.84 17.55
N LEU A 136 -9.83 0.49 17.10
CA LEU A 136 -9.59 -0.81 16.46
C LEU A 136 -9.89 -2.00 17.37
N LEU A 137 -9.50 -1.93 18.65
CA LEU A 137 -9.86 -2.95 19.65
C LEU A 137 -11.38 -3.03 19.85
N LEU A 138 -12.06 -1.88 19.88
CA LEU A 138 -13.52 -1.81 19.93
C LEU A 138 -14.14 -2.49 18.70
N LEU A 139 -13.67 -2.19 17.49
CA LEU A 139 -14.16 -2.80 16.25
C LEU A 139 -13.91 -4.31 16.18
N LYS A 140 -12.75 -4.77 16.66
CA LYS A 140 -12.41 -6.21 16.77
C LYS A 140 -13.38 -6.97 17.69
N ARG A 141 -13.74 -6.39 18.85
CA ARG A 141 -14.61 -7.04 19.84
C ARG A 141 -16.11 -6.82 19.58
N PHE A 142 -16.47 -5.71 18.95
CA PHE A 142 -17.85 -5.30 18.69
C PHE A 142 -18.08 -5.04 17.19
N PRO A 143 -18.31 -6.09 16.39
CA PRO A 143 -18.56 -5.94 14.95
C PRO A 143 -19.80 -5.12 14.60
N GLN A 144 -20.71 -4.89 15.56
CA GLN A 144 -21.89 -4.03 15.39
C GLN A 144 -21.52 -2.53 15.36
N ALA A 145 -20.38 -2.16 15.95
CA ALA A 145 -19.89 -0.78 16.03
C ALA A 145 -19.11 -0.34 14.77
N ILE A 146 -18.90 -1.25 13.80
CA ILE A 146 -18.17 -1.00 12.56
C ILE A 146 -18.84 0.09 11.74
N SER A 147 -20.16 0.03 11.56
CA SER A 147 -20.89 1.02 10.75
C SER A 147 -20.83 2.44 11.30
N THR A 148 -20.71 2.61 12.61
CA THR A 148 -20.73 3.93 13.26
C THR A 148 -19.34 4.53 13.45
N HIS A 149 -18.34 3.73 13.81
CA HIS A 149 -17.01 4.25 14.18
C HIS A 149 -15.92 4.02 13.13
N ALA A 150 -16.07 3.03 12.25
CA ALA A 150 -15.06 2.76 11.21
C ALA A 150 -14.86 3.93 10.23
N PRO A 151 -15.90 4.67 9.76
CA PRO A 151 -15.70 5.79 8.85
C PRO A 151 -14.80 6.89 9.41
N ARG A 152 -15.04 7.32 10.66
CA ARG A 152 -14.25 8.36 11.33
C ARG A 152 -12.83 7.90 11.63
N LEU A 153 -12.66 6.63 12.00
CA LEU A 153 -11.34 6.04 12.18
C LEU A 153 -10.56 6.04 10.86
N LEU A 154 -11.14 5.55 9.78
CA LEU A 154 -10.49 5.49 8.47
C LEU A 154 -10.14 6.89 7.97
N GLU A 155 -11.02 7.88 8.15
CA GLU A 155 -10.73 9.27 7.83
C GLU A 155 -9.54 9.81 8.61
N THR A 156 -9.48 9.56 9.92
CA THR A 156 -8.36 10.00 10.78
C THR A 156 -7.05 9.33 10.38
N LEU A 157 -7.08 8.04 10.07
CA LEU A 157 -5.91 7.28 9.62
C LEU A 157 -5.39 7.77 8.27
N VAL A 158 -6.28 8.11 7.33
CA VAL A 158 -5.94 8.66 6.01
C VAL A 158 -5.35 10.06 6.14
N GLN A 159 -5.92 10.92 6.98
CA GLN A 159 -5.38 12.28 7.20
C GLN A 159 -3.96 12.28 7.79
N ASN A 160 -3.62 11.28 8.61
CA ASN A 160 -2.32 11.13 9.26
C ASN A 160 -1.39 10.13 8.55
N SER A 161 -1.68 9.76 7.29
CA SER A 161 -0.97 8.70 6.57
C SER A 161 0.50 9.00 6.25
N THR A 162 0.95 10.26 6.43
CA THR A 162 2.36 10.65 6.31
C THR A 162 3.24 10.01 7.38
N ILE A 163 2.64 9.63 8.52
CA ILE A 163 3.34 8.95 9.61
C ILE A 163 3.26 7.43 9.37
N PRO A 164 4.41 6.72 9.26
CA PRO A 164 4.44 5.29 8.94
C PRO A 164 3.55 4.43 9.84
N GLY A 165 3.51 4.71 11.15
CA GLY A 165 2.69 3.94 12.10
C GLY A 165 1.18 4.02 11.86
N PHE A 166 0.66 5.15 11.36
CA PHE A 166 -0.75 5.28 10.97
C PHE A 166 -1.03 4.53 9.66
N LYS A 167 -0.10 4.58 8.71
CA LYS A 167 -0.21 3.90 7.43
C LYS A 167 -0.18 2.37 7.60
N GLU A 168 0.70 1.85 8.44
CA GLU A 168 0.75 0.43 8.80
C GLU A 168 -0.53 -0.02 9.48
N MET A 169 -1.03 0.76 10.44
CA MET A 169 -2.28 0.48 11.15
C MET A 169 -3.49 0.47 10.21
N LEU A 170 -3.55 1.37 9.24
CA LEU A 170 -4.59 1.40 8.22
C LEU A 170 -4.60 0.13 7.38
N VAL A 171 -3.44 -0.23 6.81
CA VAL A 171 -3.31 -1.32 5.83
C VAL A 171 -3.36 -2.70 6.49
N GLN A 172 -2.70 -2.88 7.62
CA GLN A 172 -2.56 -4.20 8.26
C GLN A 172 -3.67 -4.52 9.25
N GLU A 173 -4.30 -3.51 9.87
CA GLU A 173 -5.30 -3.75 10.92
C GLU A 173 -6.69 -3.22 10.54
N ALA A 174 -6.82 -1.95 10.16
CA ALA A 174 -8.14 -1.34 9.97
C ALA A 174 -8.89 -1.93 8.78
N ILE A 175 -8.23 -2.06 7.63
CA ILE A 175 -8.83 -2.55 6.40
C ILE A 175 -9.27 -4.03 6.51
N PRO A 176 -8.42 -4.97 6.98
CA PRO A 176 -8.83 -6.37 7.11
C PRO A 176 -10.05 -6.58 8.02
N LEU A 177 -10.22 -5.76 9.06
CA LEU A 177 -11.39 -5.82 9.94
C LEU A 177 -12.69 -5.41 9.25
N VAL A 178 -12.56 -4.44 8.36
CA VAL A 178 -13.69 -3.84 7.65
C VAL A 178 -14.02 -4.59 6.37
N TYR A 179 -13.10 -5.43 5.88
CA TYR A 179 -13.26 -6.23 4.65
C TYR A 179 -14.58 -7.03 4.62
N ASN A 180 -14.96 -7.66 5.74
CA ASN A 180 -16.15 -8.50 5.83
C ASN A 180 -17.46 -7.70 6.02
N ARG A 181 -17.37 -6.43 6.43
CA ARG A 181 -18.51 -5.54 6.67
C ARG A 181 -18.14 -4.13 6.22
N PRO A 182 -18.23 -3.85 4.89
CA PRO A 182 -17.83 -2.56 4.37
C PRO A 182 -18.71 -1.44 4.95
N PRO A 183 -18.14 -0.32 5.42
CA PRO A 183 -18.90 0.79 5.93
C PRO A 183 -19.38 1.64 4.74
N ASP A 184 -20.37 2.48 4.97
CA ASP A 184 -20.68 3.53 4.00
C ASP A 184 -19.61 4.63 4.10
N LEU A 185 -18.81 4.81 3.03
CA LEU A 185 -17.67 5.71 3.00
C LEU A 185 -17.81 6.73 1.87
N PRO A 186 -17.44 8.00 2.09
CA PRO A 186 -17.39 8.99 1.01
C PRO A 186 -16.46 8.54 -0.12
N HIS A 187 -16.87 8.73 -1.38
CA HIS A 187 -16.09 8.27 -2.54
C HIS A 187 -14.64 8.79 -2.54
N LYS A 188 -14.43 10.05 -2.14
CA LYS A 188 -13.09 10.66 -2.04
C LYS A 188 -12.20 9.89 -1.07
N LEU A 189 -12.73 9.47 0.08
CA LEU A 189 -11.98 8.73 1.09
C LEU A 189 -11.59 7.34 0.56
N VAL A 190 -12.50 6.66 -0.15
CA VAL A 190 -12.22 5.34 -0.75
C VAL A 190 -11.09 5.43 -1.77
N HIS A 191 -11.09 6.45 -2.63
CA HIS A 191 -9.99 6.66 -3.59
C HIS A 191 -8.65 6.94 -2.88
N GLN A 192 -8.64 7.71 -1.80
CA GLN A 192 -7.44 7.97 -1.00
C GLN A 192 -6.92 6.70 -0.32
N ILE A 193 -7.81 5.90 0.28
CA ILE A 193 -7.47 4.61 0.88
C ILE A 193 -6.78 3.73 -0.17
N MET A 194 -7.37 3.60 -1.37
CA MET A 194 -6.81 2.79 -2.44
C MET A 194 -5.42 3.29 -2.87
N ALA A 195 -5.23 4.60 -3.03
CA ALA A 195 -3.93 5.18 -3.35
C ALA A 195 -2.87 4.89 -2.28
N ILE A 196 -3.20 5.07 -0.99
CA ILE A 196 -2.29 4.82 0.13
C ILE A 196 -1.91 3.34 0.22
N CYS A 197 -2.87 2.44 0.03
CA CYS A 197 -2.63 0.99 0.07
C CYS A 197 -1.78 0.53 -1.10
N PHE A 198 -2.05 1.06 -2.30
CA PHE A 198 -1.25 0.81 -3.49
C PHE A 198 0.21 1.26 -3.29
N GLU A 199 0.41 2.48 -2.79
CA GLU A 199 1.73 3.03 -2.48
C GLU A 199 2.46 2.18 -1.41
N TYR A 200 1.76 1.76 -0.35
CA TYR A 200 2.33 0.93 0.71
C TYR A 200 2.85 -0.42 0.19
N HIS A 201 2.03 -1.15 -0.57
CA HIS A 201 2.41 -2.46 -1.09
C HIS A 201 3.51 -2.39 -2.16
N LEU A 202 3.52 -1.33 -2.97
CA LEU A 202 4.59 -1.10 -3.93
C LEU A 202 5.92 -0.81 -3.23
N ASN A 203 5.93 0.04 -2.19
CA ASN A 203 7.14 0.30 -1.41
C ASN A 203 7.65 -0.97 -0.73
N GLN A 204 6.75 -1.83 -0.22
CA GLN A 204 7.11 -3.12 0.35
C GLN A 204 7.73 -4.08 -0.68
N MET A 205 7.23 -4.06 -1.92
CA MET A 205 7.78 -4.87 -3.02
C MET A 205 9.15 -4.38 -3.50
N LEU A 206 9.38 -3.06 -3.43
CA LEU A 206 10.63 -2.43 -3.83
C LEU A 206 11.73 -2.57 -2.78
N ALA A 207 11.36 -2.83 -1.51
CA ALA A 207 12.30 -3.11 -0.44
C ALA A 207 13.11 -4.39 -0.68
N GLU A 208 14.39 -4.37 -0.32
CA GLU A 208 15.28 -5.52 -0.42
C GLU A 208 14.91 -6.56 0.65
N THR A 209 14.49 -7.75 0.19
CA THR A 209 14.08 -8.87 1.04
C THR A 209 14.62 -10.20 0.49
N GLU A 210 14.96 -11.14 1.37
CA GLU A 210 15.52 -12.45 1.00
C GLU A 210 14.57 -13.27 0.09
N ASP A 211 13.25 -13.10 0.28
CA ASP A 211 12.18 -13.80 -0.44
C ASP A 211 11.38 -12.91 -1.41
N LYS A 212 12.09 -12.05 -2.16
CA LYS A 212 11.49 -11.02 -3.04
C LYS A 212 10.37 -11.54 -3.97
N ALA A 213 10.49 -12.75 -4.52
CA ALA A 213 9.51 -13.30 -5.44
C ALA A 213 8.16 -13.65 -4.76
N ARG A 214 8.21 -14.11 -3.51
CA ARG A 214 7.01 -14.44 -2.72
C ARG A 214 6.35 -13.17 -2.22
N VAL A 215 7.13 -12.23 -1.69
CA VAL A 215 6.65 -10.91 -1.24
C VAL A 215 5.97 -10.16 -2.39
N THR A 216 6.57 -10.17 -3.58
CA THR A 216 5.99 -9.55 -4.78
C THR A 216 4.61 -10.11 -5.12
N ALA A 217 4.47 -11.43 -5.20
CA ALA A 217 3.20 -12.06 -5.56
C ALA A 217 2.11 -11.78 -4.51
N GLU A 218 2.49 -11.77 -3.23
CA GLU A 218 1.63 -11.45 -2.11
C GLU A 218 1.16 -9.98 -2.13
N CYS A 219 2.06 -9.03 -2.41
CA CYS A 219 1.72 -7.62 -2.56
C CYS A 219 0.70 -7.41 -3.69
N TRP A 220 0.89 -8.05 -4.85
CA TRP A 220 -0.08 -7.95 -5.95
C TRP A 220 -1.42 -8.56 -5.62
N ARG A 221 -1.44 -9.72 -4.95
CA ARG A 221 -2.69 -10.32 -4.47
C ARG A 221 -3.46 -9.33 -3.59
N LYS A 222 -2.80 -8.71 -2.62
CA LYS A 222 -3.41 -7.69 -1.75
C LYS A 222 -3.87 -6.44 -2.51
N ILE A 223 -3.10 -5.94 -3.47
CA ILE A 223 -3.50 -4.78 -4.30
C ILE A 223 -4.79 -5.07 -5.06
N PHE A 224 -4.93 -6.25 -5.64
CA PHE A 224 -6.14 -6.64 -6.38
C PHE A 224 -7.33 -6.91 -5.44
N GLU A 225 -7.12 -7.53 -4.28
CA GLU A 225 -8.14 -7.67 -3.24
C GLU A 225 -8.64 -6.30 -2.73
N MET A 226 -7.74 -5.32 -2.63
CA MET A 226 -8.09 -3.94 -2.28
C MET A 226 -8.86 -3.22 -3.38
N LEU A 227 -8.51 -3.45 -4.65
CA LEU A 227 -9.27 -2.93 -5.78
C LEU A 227 -10.70 -3.47 -5.77
N GLU A 228 -10.88 -4.77 -5.49
CA GLU A 228 -12.20 -5.39 -5.37
C GLU A 228 -12.98 -4.84 -4.17
N PHE A 229 -12.34 -4.73 -3.00
CA PHE A 229 -12.96 -4.16 -1.79
C PHE A 229 -13.44 -2.72 -2.01
N CYS A 230 -12.57 -1.84 -2.52
CA CYS A 230 -12.92 -0.46 -2.84
C CYS A 230 -13.97 -0.38 -3.96
N GLY A 231 -13.87 -1.25 -4.96
CA GLY A 231 -14.84 -1.39 -6.05
C GLY A 231 -16.23 -1.76 -5.54
N ASN A 232 -16.33 -2.66 -4.57
CA ASN A 232 -17.60 -3.06 -3.95
C ASN A 232 -18.28 -1.90 -3.21
N ILE A 233 -17.49 -1.07 -2.49
CA ILE A 233 -18.01 0.13 -1.81
C ILE A 233 -18.51 1.16 -2.84
N LEU A 234 -17.74 1.37 -3.91
CA LEU A 234 -18.05 2.33 -4.98
C LEU A 234 -19.06 1.82 -6.02
N LYS A 235 -19.50 0.55 -5.88
CA LYS A 235 -20.39 -0.15 -6.82
C LYS A 235 -19.84 -0.19 -8.26
N TRP A 236 -18.54 -0.41 -8.39
CA TRP A 236 -17.86 -0.60 -9.66
C TRP A 236 -18.13 -1.99 -10.25
N GLU A 237 -17.98 -2.12 -11.56
CA GLU A 237 -17.99 -3.43 -12.20
C GLU A 237 -16.80 -4.26 -11.68
N PRO A 238 -17.00 -5.52 -11.24
CA PRO A 238 -15.91 -6.36 -10.76
C PRO A 238 -14.77 -6.49 -11.77
N PHE A 239 -13.55 -6.27 -11.30
CA PHE A 239 -12.34 -6.53 -12.09
C PHE A 239 -11.90 -7.99 -11.93
N MET A 240 -10.79 -8.35 -12.57
CA MET A 240 -10.24 -9.69 -12.50
C MET A 240 -9.27 -9.84 -11.32
N PRO A 241 -9.19 -11.00 -10.66
CA PRO A 241 -8.23 -11.23 -9.58
C PRO A 241 -6.80 -11.37 -10.12
N TYR A 242 -5.81 -11.13 -9.27
CA TYR A 242 -4.41 -11.35 -9.61
C TYR A 242 -4.09 -12.83 -9.78
N LYS A 243 -3.53 -13.18 -10.94
CA LYS A 243 -2.94 -14.48 -11.23
C LYS A 243 -1.58 -14.32 -11.90
N LYS A 244 -0.54 -14.89 -11.28
CA LYS A 244 0.87 -14.77 -11.70
C LYS A 244 1.12 -15.30 -13.13
N GLY A 245 0.42 -16.35 -13.55
CA GLY A 245 0.62 -16.97 -14.87
C GLY A 245 -0.22 -16.37 -15.99
N TRP A 246 -0.98 -15.30 -15.75
CA TRP A 246 -1.82 -14.70 -16.78
C TRP A 246 -1.04 -13.71 -17.64
N SER A 247 -1.28 -13.78 -18.96
CA SER A 247 -0.81 -12.74 -19.88
C SER A 247 -1.41 -11.39 -19.49
N LYS A 248 -0.58 -10.35 -19.61
CA LYS A 248 -0.96 -8.97 -19.34
C LYS A 248 -2.03 -8.46 -20.30
N ASP A 249 -2.10 -9.04 -21.49
CA ASP A 249 -3.17 -8.78 -22.46
C ASP A 249 -4.56 -9.10 -21.90
N ILE A 250 -4.69 -10.11 -21.04
CA ILE A 250 -5.99 -10.49 -20.47
C ILE A 250 -6.56 -9.34 -19.63
N TYR A 251 -5.72 -8.73 -18.79
CA TYR A 251 -6.11 -7.57 -18.00
C TYR A 251 -6.40 -6.35 -18.89
N TRP A 252 -5.62 -6.16 -19.95
CA TRP A 252 -5.85 -5.09 -20.91
C TRP A 252 -7.17 -5.23 -21.66
N GLN A 253 -7.52 -6.44 -22.12
CA GLN A 253 -8.82 -6.71 -22.75
C GLN A 253 -9.98 -6.38 -21.81
N LYS A 254 -9.85 -6.70 -20.51
CA LYS A 254 -10.87 -6.31 -19.52
C LYS A 254 -10.96 -4.79 -19.35
N ILE A 255 -9.83 -4.07 -19.35
CA ILE A 255 -9.84 -2.59 -19.33
C ILE A 255 -10.55 -2.04 -20.56
N ILE A 256 -10.29 -2.56 -21.76
CA ILE A 256 -10.99 -2.14 -22.98
C ILE A 256 -12.50 -2.36 -22.84
N GLN A 257 -12.93 -3.52 -22.34
CA GLN A 257 -14.35 -3.79 -22.09
C GLN A 257 -14.97 -2.74 -21.15
N LEU A 258 -14.27 -2.36 -20.08
CA LEU A 258 -14.72 -1.31 -19.15
C LEU A 258 -14.76 0.08 -19.82
N VAL A 259 -13.79 0.40 -20.67
CA VAL A 259 -13.76 1.65 -21.42
C VAL A 259 -14.93 1.72 -22.42
N GLN A 260 -15.28 0.59 -23.05
CA GLN A 260 -16.38 0.48 -24.00
C GLN A 260 -17.76 0.49 -23.32
N SER A 261 -17.87 -0.07 -22.12
CA SER A 261 -19.13 -0.07 -21.34
C SER A 261 -19.36 1.25 -20.59
N ALA A 262 -18.31 2.03 -20.34
CA ALA A 262 -18.40 3.31 -19.67
C ALA A 262 -19.13 4.36 -20.54
N PRO A 263 -19.91 5.28 -19.93
CA PRO A 263 -20.54 6.38 -20.64
C PRO A 263 -19.49 7.26 -21.37
N PRO A 264 -19.89 8.05 -22.39
CA PRO A 264 -19.00 8.69 -23.38
C PRO A 264 -18.02 9.75 -22.85
N ARG A 265 -17.89 9.89 -21.52
CA ARG A 265 -16.87 10.72 -20.87
C ARG A 265 -15.89 9.83 -20.08
N PRO A 266 -14.86 9.26 -20.75
CA PRO A 266 -13.78 8.52 -20.10
C PRO A 266 -13.05 9.31 -19.00
N SER A 267 -13.16 10.65 -19.04
CA SER A 267 -12.40 11.60 -18.23
C SER A 267 -12.76 11.64 -16.75
N GLU A 268 -13.85 11.00 -16.33
CA GLU A 268 -14.31 11.00 -14.93
C GLU A 268 -14.33 9.60 -14.29
N ASN A 269 -14.00 8.55 -15.03
CA ASN A 269 -14.12 7.20 -14.51
C ASN A 269 -12.87 6.81 -13.69
N LYS A 270 -12.92 7.09 -12.39
CA LYS A 270 -11.89 6.69 -11.41
C LYS A 270 -11.61 5.17 -11.45
N GLN A 271 -12.59 4.34 -11.83
CA GLN A 271 -12.36 2.90 -12.01
C GLN A 271 -11.30 2.62 -13.08
N ILE A 272 -11.41 3.29 -14.24
CA ILE A 272 -10.46 3.13 -15.36
C ILE A 272 -9.08 3.60 -14.93
N LEU A 273 -8.99 4.76 -14.26
CA LEU A 273 -7.74 5.30 -13.73
C LEU A 273 -7.00 4.28 -12.86
N PHE A 274 -7.65 3.74 -11.82
CA PHE A 274 -7.00 2.80 -10.91
C PHE A 274 -6.69 1.46 -11.56
N CYS A 275 -7.62 0.89 -12.36
CA CYS A 275 -7.38 -0.38 -13.06
C CYS A 275 -6.21 -0.26 -14.05
N ALA A 276 -6.19 0.80 -14.88
CA ALA A 276 -5.12 1.03 -15.83
C ALA A 276 -3.79 1.33 -15.16
N THR A 277 -3.78 2.07 -14.03
CA THR A 277 -2.55 2.34 -13.26
C THR A 277 -1.99 1.06 -12.64
N ILE A 278 -2.83 0.22 -12.03
CA ILE A 278 -2.41 -1.05 -11.42
C ILE A 278 -1.84 -1.98 -12.49
N VAL A 279 -2.54 -2.13 -13.63
CA VAL A 279 -2.08 -2.99 -14.74
C VAL A 279 -0.82 -2.43 -15.37
N PHE A 280 -0.71 -1.11 -15.56
CA PHE A 280 0.50 -0.44 -16.03
C PHE A 280 1.71 -0.74 -15.14
N VAL A 281 1.59 -0.55 -13.82
CA VAL A 281 2.72 -0.79 -12.90
C VAL A 281 3.06 -2.28 -12.82
N LEU A 282 2.05 -3.16 -12.88
CA LEU A 282 2.25 -4.60 -12.93
C LEU A 282 3.01 -5.04 -14.20
N SER A 283 2.59 -4.59 -15.37
CA SER A 283 3.27 -4.91 -16.63
C SER A 283 4.66 -4.28 -16.71
N LEU A 284 4.80 -3.06 -16.19
CA LEU A 284 6.08 -2.36 -16.10
C LEU A 284 7.07 -3.12 -15.21
N GLN A 285 6.64 -3.56 -14.03
CA GLN A 285 7.53 -4.32 -13.14
C GLN A 285 8.04 -5.60 -13.82
N GLU A 286 7.16 -6.38 -14.45
CA GLU A 286 7.56 -7.60 -15.14
C GLU A 286 8.51 -7.29 -16.31
N TYR A 287 8.21 -6.24 -17.09
CA TYR A 287 9.10 -5.77 -18.13
C TYR A 287 10.50 -5.42 -17.60
N ILE A 288 10.59 -4.63 -16.54
CA ILE A 288 11.86 -4.24 -15.90
C ILE A 288 12.63 -5.46 -15.36
N ASN A 289 11.92 -6.46 -14.83
CA ASN A 289 12.53 -7.72 -14.42
C ASN A 289 13.07 -8.51 -15.62
N PHE A 290 12.36 -8.54 -16.75
CA PHE A 290 12.85 -9.16 -17.98
C PHE A 290 14.01 -8.39 -18.62
N SER A 291 14.13 -7.09 -18.33
CA SER A 291 15.29 -6.29 -18.73
C SER A 291 16.57 -6.63 -17.95
N ARG A 292 16.53 -7.57 -16.99
CA ARG A 292 17.69 -8.00 -16.20
C ARG A 292 17.80 -9.51 -16.20
N LEU A 293 18.89 -10.02 -16.75
CA LEU A 293 19.20 -11.45 -16.74
C LEU A 293 20.14 -11.75 -15.57
N LYS A 294 19.75 -12.68 -14.71
CA LYS A 294 20.60 -13.15 -13.61
C LYS A 294 21.66 -14.10 -14.17
N GLY A 295 22.91 -13.64 -14.26
CA GLY A 295 24.07 -14.49 -14.54
C GLY A 295 24.61 -15.17 -13.27
N LYS A 296 25.60 -16.04 -13.44
CA LYS A 296 26.27 -16.74 -12.30
C LYS A 296 27.02 -15.78 -11.37
N ASP A 297 27.63 -14.72 -11.93
CA ASP A 297 28.46 -13.75 -11.19
C ASP A 297 28.06 -12.28 -11.40
N ASN A 298 27.21 -11.95 -12.38
CA ASN A 298 26.79 -10.58 -12.69
C ASN A 298 25.36 -10.52 -13.25
N GLU A 299 24.63 -9.45 -12.97
CA GLU A 299 23.38 -9.10 -13.67
C GLU A 299 23.70 -8.53 -15.06
N ILE A 300 23.07 -9.07 -16.10
CA ILE A 300 23.22 -8.61 -17.48
C ILE A 300 21.97 -7.81 -17.85
N GLU A 301 22.16 -6.54 -18.23
CA GLU A 301 21.06 -5.70 -18.69
C GLU A 301 20.65 -6.07 -20.12
N VAL A 302 19.35 -5.98 -20.39
CA VAL A 302 18.75 -6.13 -21.71
C VAL A 302 18.13 -4.80 -22.11
N ILE A 303 18.38 -4.40 -23.35
CA ILE A 303 18.01 -3.09 -23.89
C ILE A 303 17.22 -3.24 -25.17
N LEU A 304 16.27 -2.35 -25.41
CA LEU A 304 15.52 -2.30 -26.67
C LEU A 304 16.30 -1.47 -27.69
N VAL A 305 16.67 -2.10 -28.80
CA VAL A 305 17.39 -1.46 -29.91
C VAL A 305 16.67 -1.76 -31.22
N GLU A 306 16.68 -0.80 -32.13
CA GLU A 306 16.14 -0.99 -33.47
C GLU A 306 17.16 -1.74 -34.34
N SER A 307 16.75 -2.85 -34.96
CA SER A 307 17.65 -3.67 -35.76
C SER A 307 17.92 -3.04 -37.12
N LEU A 308 19.15 -3.24 -37.61
CA LEU A 308 19.58 -2.83 -38.94
C LEU A 308 18.78 -3.59 -40.02
N LYS A 309 18.10 -2.85 -40.91
CA LYS A 309 17.73 -3.39 -42.22
C LYS A 309 18.96 -3.45 -43.12
N GLU A 310 18.97 -4.38 -44.07
CA GLU A 310 19.80 -4.23 -45.27
C GLU A 310 19.58 -2.81 -45.83
N LEU A 311 20.66 -2.03 -45.93
CA LEU A 311 20.67 -0.68 -46.50
C LEU A 311 20.19 -0.75 -47.96
N LYS A 312 18.86 -0.72 -48.18
CA LYS A 312 18.31 -0.41 -49.49
C LYS A 312 18.43 1.11 -49.65
N ILE A 313 19.37 1.53 -50.49
CA ILE A 313 19.73 2.92 -50.81
C ILE A 313 18.62 3.60 -51.63
N ASP A 314 17.35 3.45 -51.25
CA ASP A 314 16.24 4.14 -51.89
C ASP A 314 15.68 5.21 -50.95
N MET A 315 16.30 6.39 -51.05
CA MET A 315 15.99 7.61 -50.33
C MET A 315 14.67 8.25 -50.80
N LYS A 316 13.53 7.61 -50.53
CA LYS A 316 12.25 8.31 -50.51
C LYS A 316 11.72 8.31 -49.10
N ARG A 317 11.80 9.48 -48.45
CA ARG A 317 11.11 9.80 -47.19
C ARG A 317 9.64 9.40 -47.34
N ARG A 318 9.28 8.22 -46.82
CA ARG A 318 7.88 7.81 -46.68
C ARG A 318 7.31 8.57 -45.48
N GLU A 319 6.09 9.05 -45.64
CA GLU A 319 5.31 9.69 -44.58
C GLU A 319 5.29 8.83 -43.30
N PRO A 320 5.17 9.42 -42.11
CA PRO A 320 5.19 8.70 -40.84
C PRO A 320 3.84 8.00 -40.65
N VAL A 321 3.61 6.90 -41.35
CA VAL A 321 2.59 5.95 -40.94
C VAL A 321 3.12 5.24 -39.70
N LEU A 322 2.32 5.19 -38.65
CA LEU A 322 2.67 4.54 -37.39
C LEU A 322 2.72 3.01 -37.62
N GLU A 323 3.84 2.53 -38.15
CA GLU A 323 4.06 1.12 -38.43
C GLU A 323 4.29 0.39 -37.10
N ILE A 324 3.43 -0.58 -36.78
CA ILE A 324 3.55 -1.39 -35.56
C ILE A 324 4.84 -2.21 -35.67
N PRO A 325 5.85 -1.97 -34.82
CA PRO A 325 7.12 -2.67 -34.92
C PRO A 325 6.98 -4.11 -34.42
N GLN A 326 7.68 -5.03 -35.06
CA GLN A 326 7.84 -6.38 -34.52
C GLN A 326 9.02 -6.40 -33.55
N VAL A 327 8.79 -6.79 -32.29
CA VAL A 327 9.86 -6.97 -31.31
C VAL A 327 10.35 -8.42 -31.36
N LEU A 328 11.58 -8.63 -31.85
CA LEU A 328 12.27 -9.90 -31.84
C LEU A 328 12.82 -10.20 -30.44
N VAL A 329 12.62 -11.44 -30.00
CA VAL A 329 13.12 -11.95 -28.73
C VAL A 329 13.96 -13.19 -28.99
N ASN A 330 15.23 -13.12 -28.59
CA ASN A 330 16.16 -14.23 -28.68
C ASN A 330 16.46 -14.75 -27.27
N GLY A 331 16.60 -16.08 -27.13
CA GLY A 331 17.06 -16.66 -25.86
C GLY A 331 18.42 -16.07 -25.49
N PRO A 332 18.64 -15.61 -24.24
CA PRO A 332 17.93 -15.99 -23.00
C PRO A 332 16.80 -15.04 -22.53
N VAL A 333 16.37 -14.08 -23.35
CA VAL A 333 15.32 -13.12 -22.97
C VAL A 333 13.94 -13.80 -22.92
N ASN A 334 13.10 -13.42 -21.95
CA ASN A 334 11.78 -14.00 -21.79
C ASN A 334 10.86 -13.58 -22.96
N PRO A 335 10.16 -14.53 -23.64
CA PRO A 335 9.27 -14.24 -24.76
C PRO A 335 8.07 -13.35 -24.40
N ASP A 336 7.69 -13.23 -23.12
CA ASP A 336 6.58 -12.39 -22.67
C ASP A 336 6.96 -10.91 -22.54
N ALA A 337 8.25 -10.56 -22.62
CA ALA A 337 8.72 -9.18 -22.45
C ALA A 337 8.07 -8.16 -23.43
N PRO A 338 7.91 -8.47 -24.73
CA PRO A 338 7.16 -7.60 -25.65
C PRO A 338 5.71 -7.39 -25.23
N ASN A 339 5.01 -8.44 -24.77
CA ASN A 339 3.62 -8.33 -24.34
C ASN A 339 3.49 -7.38 -23.13
N CYS A 340 4.43 -7.45 -22.18
CA CYS A 340 4.51 -6.53 -21.06
C CYS A 340 4.77 -5.09 -21.51
N LEU A 341 5.66 -4.87 -22.49
CA LEU A 341 5.94 -3.54 -23.05
C LEU A 341 4.70 -2.97 -23.75
N VAL A 342 4.05 -3.75 -24.62
CA VAL A 342 2.85 -3.35 -25.36
C VAL A 342 1.68 -3.06 -24.42
N THR A 343 1.47 -3.90 -23.39
CA THR A 343 0.44 -3.63 -22.36
C THR A 343 0.75 -2.33 -21.63
N SER A 344 2.00 -2.11 -21.22
CA SER A 344 2.41 -0.89 -20.53
C SER A 344 2.20 0.35 -21.41
N TYR A 345 2.53 0.25 -22.70
CA TYR A 345 2.27 1.29 -23.69
C TYR A 345 0.78 1.60 -23.83
N ASN A 346 -0.05 0.57 -23.99
CA ASN A 346 -1.49 0.73 -24.15
C ASN A 346 -2.14 1.39 -22.92
N CYS A 347 -1.75 0.96 -21.71
CA CYS A 347 -2.19 1.60 -20.47
C CYS A 347 -1.69 3.05 -20.38
N TRP A 348 -0.44 3.31 -20.75
CA TRP A 348 0.12 4.67 -20.77
C TRP A 348 -0.67 5.59 -21.70
N GLN A 349 -0.97 5.15 -22.92
CA GLN A 349 -1.77 5.90 -23.89
C GLN A 349 -3.18 6.17 -23.37
N LEU A 350 -3.82 5.17 -22.75
CA LEU A 350 -5.14 5.33 -22.16
C LEU A 350 -5.13 6.37 -21.02
N LEU A 351 -4.15 6.30 -20.12
CA LEU A 351 -4.00 7.23 -19.01
C LEU A 351 -3.69 8.66 -19.47
N HIS A 352 -3.05 8.81 -20.64
CA HIS A 352 -2.73 10.11 -21.26
C HIS A 352 -3.76 10.57 -22.30
N SER A 353 -4.83 9.80 -22.52
CA SER A 353 -5.86 10.13 -23.51
C SER A 353 -6.66 11.40 -23.17
N ASN A 354 -6.68 11.80 -21.90
CA ASN A 354 -7.36 12.98 -21.41
C ASN A 354 -6.54 13.68 -20.31
N GLU A 355 -6.57 15.01 -20.29
CA GLU A 355 -5.86 15.83 -19.30
C GLU A 355 -6.27 15.53 -17.85
N ILE A 356 -7.52 15.16 -17.58
CA ILE A 356 -7.97 14.79 -16.22
C ILE A 356 -7.31 13.49 -15.76
N LEU A 357 -7.38 12.44 -16.59
CA LEU A 357 -6.74 11.14 -16.29
C LEU A 357 -5.23 11.30 -16.14
N LYS A 358 -4.61 12.10 -17.02
CA LYS A 358 -3.19 12.40 -16.98
C LYS A 358 -2.80 13.13 -15.68
N ALA A 359 -3.57 14.14 -15.27
CA ALA A 359 -3.32 14.87 -14.04
C ALA A 359 -3.46 13.96 -12.81
N ASP A 360 -4.53 13.17 -12.74
CA ASP A 360 -4.77 12.24 -11.65
C ASP A 360 -3.70 11.13 -11.59
N PHE A 361 -3.32 10.55 -12.74
CA PHE A 361 -2.26 9.56 -12.85
C PHE A 361 -0.92 10.13 -12.38
N THR A 362 -0.59 11.35 -12.83
CA THR A 362 0.63 12.05 -12.42
C THR A 362 0.67 12.25 -10.91
N GLN A 363 -0.45 12.64 -10.28
CA GLN A 363 -0.55 12.75 -8.82
C GLN A 363 -0.29 11.42 -8.11
N LEU A 364 -0.89 10.32 -8.60
CA LEU A 364 -0.69 8.98 -8.02
C LEU A 364 0.77 8.52 -8.11
N ILE A 365 1.41 8.74 -9.26
CA ILE A 365 2.80 8.33 -9.49
C ILE A 365 3.79 9.18 -8.69
N ILE A 366 3.54 10.48 -8.52
CA ILE A 366 4.40 11.37 -7.71
C ILE A 366 4.47 10.89 -6.25
N CYS A 367 3.38 10.32 -5.72
CA CYS A 367 3.36 9.74 -4.38
C CYS A 367 4.21 8.47 -4.25
N ILE A 368 4.73 7.91 -5.34
CA ILE A 368 5.56 6.69 -5.33
C ILE A 368 6.92 6.98 -6.01
N PRO A 369 7.85 7.66 -5.31
CA PRO A 369 9.14 8.07 -5.90
C PRO A 369 9.97 6.89 -6.43
N ALA A 370 9.82 5.71 -5.84
CA ALA A 370 10.58 4.53 -6.21
C ALA A 370 10.24 3.98 -7.60
N LEU A 371 9.11 4.39 -8.21
CA LEU A 371 8.77 4.06 -9.60
C LEU A 371 9.50 4.94 -10.63
N SER A 372 10.10 6.06 -10.22
CA SER A 372 10.74 7.03 -11.13
C SER A 372 11.75 6.39 -12.08
N LEU A 373 12.64 5.53 -11.57
CA LEU A 373 13.64 4.82 -12.36
C LEU A 373 13.02 3.84 -13.36
N TRP A 374 11.94 3.16 -12.98
CA TRP A 374 11.24 2.23 -13.87
C TRP A 374 10.54 2.96 -15.00
N ILE A 375 9.85 4.05 -14.68
CA ILE A 375 9.16 4.89 -15.65
C ILE A 375 10.18 5.50 -16.61
N GLN A 376 11.32 5.99 -16.11
CA GLN A 376 12.34 6.56 -16.96
C GLN A 376 12.91 5.55 -17.98
N LYS A 377 13.26 4.34 -17.54
CA LYS A 377 13.72 3.27 -18.45
C LYS A 377 12.64 2.93 -19.48
N PHE A 378 11.38 2.83 -19.03
CA PHE A 378 10.25 2.61 -19.90
C PHE A 378 10.04 3.73 -20.93
N LEU A 379 10.18 5.00 -20.56
CA LEU A 379 10.02 6.13 -21.50
C LEU A 379 11.09 6.11 -22.61
N ILE A 380 12.32 5.73 -22.28
CA ILE A 380 13.39 5.55 -23.28
C ILE A 380 13.01 4.40 -24.23
N ASP A 381 12.69 3.22 -23.70
CA ASP A 381 12.27 2.08 -24.52
C ASP A 381 10.98 2.36 -25.31
N LEU A 382 10.08 3.19 -24.76
CA LEU A 382 8.85 3.61 -25.41
C LEU A 382 9.14 4.54 -26.59
N SER A 383 10.00 5.54 -26.43
CA SER A 383 10.39 6.43 -27.53
C SER A 383 11.08 5.68 -28.67
N VAL A 384 11.89 4.67 -28.33
CA VAL A 384 12.41 3.68 -29.29
C VAL A 384 11.25 2.89 -29.88
N TYR A 385 10.31 2.35 -29.11
CA TYR A 385 9.18 1.57 -29.63
C TYR A 385 8.29 2.38 -30.60
N VAL A 386 8.01 3.64 -30.31
CA VAL A 386 7.17 4.52 -31.17
C VAL A 386 7.95 5.04 -32.38
N GLY A 387 9.29 5.10 -32.31
CA GLY A 387 10.14 5.63 -33.39
C GLY A 387 10.36 7.13 -33.34
N GLN A 388 10.23 7.73 -32.14
CA GLN A 388 10.48 9.14 -31.90
C GLN A 388 11.99 9.37 -31.67
N HIS A 389 12.77 9.41 -32.76
CA HIS A 389 14.22 9.45 -32.67
C HIS A 389 14.77 10.70 -31.95
N GLU A 390 14.18 11.88 -32.17
CA GLU A 390 14.59 13.13 -31.52
C GLU A 390 14.34 13.10 -30.02
N GLU A 391 13.17 12.60 -29.60
CA GLU A 391 12.82 12.43 -28.19
C GLU A 391 13.73 11.40 -27.52
N THR A 392 14.00 10.28 -28.20
CA THR A 392 14.93 9.26 -27.71
C THR A 392 16.32 9.85 -27.46
N HIS A 393 16.84 10.63 -28.41
CA HIS A 393 18.14 11.28 -28.30
C HIS A 393 18.17 12.29 -27.13
N SER A 394 17.11 13.11 -26.98
CA SER A 394 16.97 14.05 -25.86
C SER A 394 16.94 13.33 -24.50
N LEU A 395 16.16 12.25 -24.38
CA LEU A 395 16.06 11.45 -23.16
C LEU A 395 17.39 10.79 -22.78
N LEU A 396 18.14 10.29 -23.76
CA LEU A 396 19.47 9.69 -23.56
C LEU A 396 20.53 10.71 -23.11
N GLN A 397 20.42 11.97 -23.54
CA GLN A 397 21.33 13.06 -23.15
C GLN A 397 20.91 13.77 -21.85
N SER A 398 19.66 13.59 -21.42
CA SER A 398 19.12 14.22 -20.21
C SER A 398 19.92 13.83 -18.95
N GLN A 399 19.97 14.73 -17.96
CA GLN A 399 20.64 14.45 -16.67
C GLN A 399 20.02 13.27 -15.91
N ASN A 400 18.77 12.92 -16.21
CA ASN A 400 18.09 11.78 -15.61
C ASN A 400 18.72 10.46 -16.05
N SER A 401 19.35 10.39 -17.24
CA SER A 401 20.02 9.18 -17.75
C SER A 401 21.27 8.75 -16.97
N ARG A 402 21.65 9.43 -15.88
CA ARG A 402 22.87 9.15 -15.08
C ARG A 402 22.91 7.74 -14.47
N SER A 403 21.77 7.08 -14.29
CA SER A 403 21.72 5.70 -13.79
C SER A 403 22.07 4.64 -14.84
N MET A 404 22.10 5.00 -16.14
CA MET A 404 22.42 4.07 -17.23
C MET A 404 23.94 3.95 -17.42
N SER A 405 24.40 2.73 -17.74
CA SER A 405 25.80 2.50 -18.07
C SER A 405 26.20 3.26 -19.35
N GLN A 406 27.46 3.69 -19.44
CA GLN A 406 27.97 4.37 -20.63
C GLN A 406 27.82 3.48 -21.88
N LEU A 407 28.06 2.17 -21.73
CA LEU A 407 27.88 1.19 -22.79
C LEU A 407 26.42 1.13 -23.28
N GLU A 408 25.42 1.11 -22.38
CA GLU A 408 24.01 1.14 -22.78
C GLU A 408 23.69 2.39 -23.62
N LYS A 409 24.19 3.56 -23.20
CA LYS A 409 23.97 4.81 -23.93
C LYS A 409 24.59 4.78 -25.30
N ASP A 410 25.86 4.38 -25.39
CA ASP A 410 26.61 4.37 -26.64
C ASP A 410 25.96 3.42 -27.65
N VAL A 411 25.53 2.23 -27.20
CA VAL A 411 24.85 1.24 -28.06
C VAL A 411 23.49 1.74 -28.55
N ARG A 412 22.68 2.39 -27.71
CA ARG A 412 21.39 2.96 -28.12
C ARG A 412 21.58 4.14 -29.09
N LEU A 413 22.54 5.02 -28.83
CA LEU A 413 22.88 6.13 -29.73
C LEU A 413 23.40 5.62 -31.09
N PHE A 414 24.21 4.57 -31.07
CA PHE A 414 24.70 3.92 -32.28
C PHE A 414 23.54 3.34 -33.12
N GLY A 415 22.62 2.61 -32.48
CA GLY A 415 21.42 2.09 -33.16
C GLY A 415 20.56 3.20 -33.79
N LEU A 416 20.33 4.30 -33.06
CA LEU A 416 19.57 5.45 -33.57
C LEU A 416 20.26 6.10 -34.78
N ALA A 417 21.57 6.35 -34.70
CA ALA A 417 22.32 7.00 -35.76
C ALA A 417 22.38 6.13 -37.04
N LEU A 418 22.42 4.81 -36.88
CA LEU A 418 22.34 3.87 -37.99
C LEU A 418 20.97 3.91 -38.69
N VAL A 419 19.87 3.95 -37.94
CA VAL A 419 18.50 4.03 -38.50
C VAL A 419 18.27 5.36 -39.22
N GLN A 420 18.83 6.45 -38.71
CA GLN A 420 18.76 7.77 -39.36
C GLN A 420 19.59 7.85 -40.65
N GLY A 421 20.46 6.86 -40.93
CA GLY A 421 21.29 6.80 -42.14
C GLY A 421 22.43 7.82 -42.16
N THR A 422 22.73 8.47 -41.04
CA THR A 422 23.79 9.48 -40.95
C THR A 422 25.11 8.82 -40.59
N ILE A 423 25.86 8.37 -41.61
CA ILE A 423 27.23 7.88 -41.41
C ILE A 423 28.14 9.11 -41.28
N ASN A 424 28.58 9.41 -40.06
CA ASN A 424 29.41 10.57 -39.74
C ASN A 424 30.57 10.19 -38.79
N VAL A 425 31.54 11.09 -38.60
CA VAL A 425 32.68 10.88 -37.68
C VAL A 425 32.24 10.51 -36.25
N PRO A 426 31.19 11.16 -35.66
CA PRO A 426 30.65 10.76 -34.37
C PRO A 426 30.19 9.29 -34.27
N LEU A 427 29.66 8.71 -35.36
CA LEU A 427 29.27 7.30 -35.38
C LEU A 427 30.47 6.37 -35.21
N PHE A 428 31.61 6.70 -35.84
CA PHE A 428 32.85 5.94 -35.70
C PHE A 428 33.46 6.09 -34.30
N GLU A 429 33.34 7.27 -33.69
CA GLU A 429 33.73 7.49 -32.29
C GLU A 429 32.88 6.65 -31.33
N LEU A 430 31.56 6.62 -31.53
CA LEU A 430 30.65 5.75 -30.77
C LEU A 430 31.01 4.27 -30.91
N MET A 431 31.29 3.82 -32.14
CA MET A 431 31.72 2.44 -32.40
C MET A 431 33.02 2.09 -31.65
N ASN A 432 34.02 2.99 -31.67
CA ASN A 432 35.26 2.79 -30.93
C ASN A 432 35.03 2.73 -29.42
N ASN A 433 34.16 3.61 -28.88
CA ASN A 433 33.81 3.61 -27.47
C ASN A 433 33.11 2.30 -27.04
N ILE A 434 32.18 1.79 -27.87
CA ILE A 434 31.52 0.50 -27.63
C ILE A 434 32.54 -0.65 -27.62
N LEU A 435 33.45 -0.68 -28.60
CA LEU A 435 34.48 -1.73 -28.71
C LEU A 435 35.46 -1.71 -27.53
N GLN A 436 35.81 -0.54 -27.03
CA GLN A 436 36.68 -0.38 -25.85
C GLN A 436 35.97 -0.82 -24.56
N ASN A 437 34.65 -0.61 -24.46
CA ASN A 437 33.84 -0.89 -23.28
C ASN A 437 33.06 -2.21 -23.37
N LEU A 438 33.47 -3.15 -24.24
CA LEU A 438 32.80 -4.44 -24.39
C LEU A 438 32.76 -5.21 -23.06
N PRO A 439 31.60 -5.81 -22.71
CA PRO A 439 31.45 -6.50 -21.45
C PRO A 439 32.24 -7.82 -21.45
N SER A 440 32.78 -8.21 -20.29
CA SER A 440 33.52 -9.46 -20.12
C SER A 440 32.65 -10.73 -20.23
N SER A 441 31.32 -10.58 -20.14
CA SER A 441 30.36 -11.67 -20.25
C SER A 441 30.23 -12.14 -21.71
N ASN A 442 30.59 -13.40 -21.95
CA ASN A 442 30.33 -14.05 -23.24
C ASN A 442 28.86 -14.47 -23.33
N GLY A 443 28.11 -13.84 -24.23
CA GLY A 443 26.70 -14.18 -24.52
C GLY A 443 26.53 -15.10 -25.73
N THR A 444 25.36 -15.06 -26.35
CA THR A 444 25.01 -15.75 -27.59
C THR A 444 24.89 -14.74 -28.74
N TYR A 445 25.13 -15.19 -29.97
CA TYR A 445 24.81 -14.41 -31.17
C TYR A 445 23.30 -14.36 -31.35
N LEU A 446 22.80 -13.22 -31.83
CA LEU A 446 21.38 -13.00 -32.05
C LEU A 446 20.97 -13.68 -33.36
N GLN A 447 19.90 -14.49 -33.34
CA GLN A 447 19.38 -15.15 -34.53
C GLN A 447 18.29 -14.30 -35.20
N ASN A 448 18.07 -14.50 -36.50
CA ASN A 448 16.92 -13.99 -37.26
C ASN A 448 16.77 -12.45 -37.36
N VAL A 449 17.87 -11.70 -37.19
CA VAL A 449 17.87 -10.22 -37.21
C VAL A 449 17.41 -9.64 -38.55
N SER A 450 17.73 -10.31 -39.66
CA SER A 450 17.51 -9.84 -41.04
C SER A 450 16.35 -10.53 -41.77
N LEU A 451 15.67 -11.50 -41.14
CA LEU A 451 14.69 -12.38 -41.80
C LEU A 451 13.22 -11.98 -41.58
N SER A 452 12.95 -10.93 -40.80
CA SER A 452 11.57 -10.50 -40.54
C SER A 452 10.97 -9.72 -41.73
N PRO A 453 9.74 -10.04 -42.15
CA PRO A 453 9.03 -9.29 -43.19
C PRO A 453 8.47 -7.95 -42.70
N ALA A 454 8.57 -7.64 -41.40
CA ALA A 454 8.02 -6.43 -40.82
C ALA A 454 8.81 -5.18 -41.27
N PRO A 455 8.13 -4.04 -41.50
CA PRO A 455 8.80 -2.84 -41.97
C PRO A 455 9.61 -2.16 -40.86
N ARG A 456 9.37 -2.48 -39.59
CA ARG A 456 10.19 -2.03 -38.47
C ARG A 456 10.39 -3.17 -37.49
N VAL A 457 11.65 -3.43 -37.15
CA VAL A 457 12.05 -4.56 -36.32
C VAL A 457 12.88 -4.04 -35.16
N LEU A 458 12.40 -4.31 -33.95
CA LEU A 458 13.07 -3.99 -32.70
C LEU A 458 13.59 -5.28 -32.07
N MET A 459 14.61 -5.17 -31.24
CA MET A 459 15.20 -6.32 -30.59
C MET A 459 15.52 -6.02 -29.13
N LEU A 460 15.16 -6.97 -28.27
CA LEU A 460 15.63 -7.00 -26.89
C LEU A 460 17.02 -7.63 -26.86
N MET A 461 18.05 -6.78 -26.83
CA MET A 461 19.44 -7.18 -26.90
C MET A 461 20.08 -7.23 -25.50
N PRO A 462 20.60 -8.38 -25.05
CA PRO A 462 21.40 -8.44 -23.82
C PRO A 462 22.76 -7.79 -24.04
N LEU A 463 23.22 -6.95 -23.11
CA LEU A 463 24.54 -6.31 -23.12
C LEU A 463 25.64 -7.34 -22.83
N THR A 464 25.90 -8.20 -23.81
CA THR A 464 26.95 -9.22 -23.80
C THR A 464 27.83 -9.06 -25.03
N LYS A 465 29.07 -9.53 -24.93
CA LYS A 465 30.07 -9.31 -25.98
C LYS A 465 29.60 -9.80 -27.36
N ARG A 466 29.01 -10.99 -27.43
CA ARG A 466 28.58 -11.60 -28.70
C ARG A 466 27.30 -11.02 -29.25
N ALA A 467 26.40 -10.53 -28.39
CA ALA A 467 25.17 -9.89 -28.84
C ALA A 467 25.46 -8.50 -29.42
N ILE A 468 26.39 -7.73 -28.83
CA ILE A 468 26.79 -6.40 -29.33
C ILE A 468 27.59 -6.49 -30.63
N LEU A 469 28.42 -7.53 -30.79
CA LEU A 469 29.22 -7.75 -32.00
C LEU A 469 28.42 -8.32 -33.18
N HIS A 470 27.18 -8.78 -32.95
CA HIS A 470 26.28 -9.24 -33.99
C HIS A 470 25.60 -8.03 -34.65
#